data_AF-A0A6N2L1F4-F1
#
_entry.id   AF-A0A6N2L1F4-F1
#
_cell.length_a   1.000
_cell.length_b   1.000
_cell.length_c   1.000
_cell.angle_alpha   90.00
_cell.angle_beta   90.00
_cell.angle_gamma   90.00
#
_symmetry.space_group_name_H-M   'P 1'
#
loop_
_entity.id
_entity.type
_entity.pdbx_description
1 polymer ?
#
loop_
_entity_poly.entity_id
_entity_poly.type
_entity_poly.pdbx_seq_one_letter_code
_entity_poly.pdbx_strand_id
1 'polypeptide(L)'
;MLEGVHRVLKPDGIFISISFGQPHFRRPLFDAPDFTWSVEWSTFGDGFHYFFYILRKGKRLSSDESSSGKKEIPSISLFQEELEGEDFIFRTNIDENS
;
A
#
# COMPACT_ATOMS: atom_id res chain seq x y z
N MET A 1 4.55 -2.64 -16.75
CA MET A 1 3.66 -1.52 -16.35
C MET A 1 4.35 -0.49 -15.46
N LEU A 2 5.02 -0.91 -14.37
CA LEU A 2 5.68 0.02 -13.43
C LEU A 2 6.94 0.71 -14.00
N GLU A 3 7.54 0.19 -15.07
CA GLU A 3 8.65 0.82 -15.80
C GLU A 3 8.36 2.25 -16.27
N GLY A 4 7.13 2.51 -16.73
CA GLY A 4 6.73 3.85 -17.15
C GLY A 4 6.80 4.85 -15.99
N VAL A 5 6.30 4.43 -14.83
CA VAL A 5 6.34 5.22 -13.58
C VAL A 5 7.79 5.42 -13.13
N HIS A 6 8.58 4.34 -13.06
CA HIS A 6 9.97 4.42 -12.66
C HIS A 6 10.78 5.35 -13.58
N ARG A 7 10.55 5.31 -14.90
CA ARG A 7 11.22 6.18 -15.88
C ARG A 7 10.93 7.67 -15.66
N VAL A 8 9.67 8.03 -15.43
CA VAL A 8 9.26 9.45 -15.32
C VAL A 8 9.52 10.06 -13.94
N LEU A 9 9.72 9.23 -12.91
CA LEU A 9 10.10 9.72 -11.58
C LEU A 9 11.50 10.35 -11.63
N LYS A 10 11.60 11.58 -11.11
CA LYS A 10 12.87 12.23 -10.80
C LYS A 10 13.69 11.40 -9.79
N PRO A 11 15.01 11.63 -9.68
CA PRO A 11 15.79 11.16 -8.53
C PRO A 11 15.10 11.56 -7.22
N ASP A 12 15.03 10.64 -6.25
CA ASP A 12 14.29 10.79 -4.99
C ASP A 12 12.78 11.03 -5.15
N GLY A 13 12.22 10.75 -6.33
CA GLY A 13 10.79 10.78 -6.59
C GLY A 13 10.04 9.74 -5.77
N ILE A 14 8.82 10.10 -5.37
CA ILE A 14 7.93 9.24 -4.59
C ILE A 14 6.78 8.80 -5.48
N PHE A 15 6.53 7.49 -5.53
CA PHE A 15 5.34 6.91 -6.11
C PHE A 15 4.48 6.30 -5.00
N ILE A 16 3.18 6.60 -5.04
CA ILE A 16 2.21 6.14 -4.06
C ILE A 16 1.22 5.23 -4.79
N SER A 17 1.03 4.02 -4.28
CA SER A 17 0.03 3.07 -4.79
C SER A 17 -0.93 2.72 -3.67
N ILE A 18 -2.22 2.94 -3.90
CA ILE A 18 -3.29 2.58 -2.95
C ILE A 18 -4.10 1.44 -3.57
N SER A 19 -4.28 0.35 -2.83
CA SER A 19 -5.10 -0.77 -3.31
C SER A 19 -5.58 -1.67 -2.18
N PHE A 20 -6.61 -2.45 -2.43
CA PHE A 20 -7.01 -3.59 -1.58
C PHE A 20 -6.02 -4.77 -1.66
N GLY A 21 -5.07 -4.75 -2.59
CA GLY A 21 -4.12 -5.83 -2.79
C GLY A 21 -3.17 -5.98 -1.62
N GLN A 22 -3.16 -7.15 -1.00
CA GLN A 22 -2.29 -7.48 0.12
C GLN A 22 -0.79 -7.45 -0.28
N PRO A 23 0.11 -7.13 0.66
CA PRO A 23 1.55 -7.01 0.41
C PRO A 23 2.16 -8.26 -0.20
N HIS A 24 1.66 -9.45 0.15
CA HIS A 24 2.14 -10.72 -0.37
C HIS A 24 2.08 -10.81 -1.91
N PHE A 25 1.04 -10.24 -2.52
CA PHE A 25 0.88 -10.24 -3.98
C PHE A 25 1.52 -9.02 -4.66
N ARG A 26 1.57 -7.90 -3.95
CA ARG A 26 2.06 -6.62 -4.51
C ARG A 26 3.56 -6.46 -4.41
N ARG A 27 4.19 -6.95 -3.34
CA ARG A 27 5.63 -6.81 -3.08
C ARG A 27 6.49 -7.36 -4.23
N PRO A 28 6.24 -8.55 -4.81
CA PRO A 28 7.03 -9.04 -5.93
C PRO A 28 7.02 -8.13 -7.17
N LEU A 29 5.96 -7.36 -7.38
CA LEU A 29 5.86 -6.41 -8.49
C LEU A 29 6.75 -5.18 -8.27
N PHE A 30 6.94 -4.78 -7.02
CA PHE A 30 7.73 -3.61 -6.64
C PHE A 30 9.20 -3.93 -6.46
N ASP A 31 9.54 -5.13 -5.99
CA ASP A 31 10.91 -5.59 -5.70
C ASP A 31 11.64 -6.15 -6.94
N ALA A 32 11.09 -5.97 -8.14
CA ALA A 32 11.73 -6.41 -9.38
C ALA A 32 13.15 -5.81 -9.50
N PRO A 33 14.15 -6.58 -10.00
CA PRO A 33 15.56 -6.20 -9.98
C PRO A 33 15.84 -4.89 -10.73
N ASP A 34 15.02 -4.58 -11.74
CA ASP A 34 15.11 -3.38 -12.57
C ASP A 34 14.74 -2.09 -11.83
N PHE A 35 14.12 -2.19 -10.66
CA PHE A 35 13.73 -1.05 -9.86
C PHE A 35 14.72 -0.74 -8.73
N THR A 36 14.99 0.55 -8.56
CA THR A 36 15.92 1.11 -7.57
C THR A 36 15.21 1.80 -6.41
N TRP A 37 13.89 1.66 -6.31
CA TRP A 37 13.13 2.26 -5.22
C TRP A 37 13.15 1.38 -3.96
N SER A 38 13.00 1.99 -2.78
CA SER A 38 12.58 1.29 -1.57
C SER A 38 11.05 1.21 -1.51
N VAL A 39 10.51 0.22 -0.82
CA VAL A 39 9.07 0.00 -0.67
C VAL A 39 8.71 -0.01 0.81
N GLU A 40 7.82 0.87 1.22
CA GLU A 40 7.21 0.91 2.55
C GLU A 40 5.70 0.75 2.38
N TRP A 41 4.99 0.11 3.33
CA TRP A 41 3.52 0.10 3.29
C TRP A 41 2.90 0.24 4.67
N SER A 42 1.69 0.80 4.70
CA SER A 42 0.82 0.85 5.87
C SER A 42 -0.61 0.52 5.47
N THR A 43 -1.41 0.09 6.44
CA THR A 43 -2.86 -0.01 6.27
C THR A 43 -3.54 1.27 6.74
N PHE A 44 -4.68 1.62 6.14
CA PHE A 44 -5.58 2.67 6.65
C PHE A 44 -7.04 2.27 6.42
N GLY A 45 -7.94 2.82 7.25
CA GLY A 45 -9.37 2.53 7.26
C GLY A 45 -9.79 1.63 8.43
N ASP A 46 -10.93 1.96 9.04
CA ASP A 46 -11.61 1.15 10.06
C ASP A 46 -12.72 0.35 9.35
N GLY A 47 -12.63 -0.99 9.33
CA GLY A 47 -13.52 -1.89 8.58
C GLY A 47 -13.00 -2.35 7.21
N PHE A 48 -12.50 -1.44 6.36
CA PHE A 48 -11.96 -1.78 5.03
C PHE A 48 -10.48 -1.39 4.97
N HIS A 49 -9.58 -2.35 5.22
CA HIS A 49 -8.16 -2.06 5.23
C HIS A 49 -7.61 -1.90 3.82
N TYR A 50 -7.39 -0.65 3.41
CA TYR A 50 -6.60 -0.34 2.22
C TYR A 50 -5.12 -0.45 2.53
N PHE A 51 -4.33 -0.94 1.56
CA PHE A 51 -2.88 -0.92 1.63
C PHE A 51 -2.35 0.29 0.86
N PHE A 52 -1.57 1.10 1.58
CA PHE A 52 -0.87 2.27 1.07
C PHE A 52 0.60 1.93 0.91
N TYR A 53 1.09 1.86 -0.33
CA TYR A 53 2.49 1.59 -0.66
C TYR A 53 3.20 2.89 -1.04
N ILE A 54 4.33 3.16 -0.39
CA ILE A 54 5.21 4.29 -0.63
C ILE A 54 6.50 3.76 -1.26
N LEU A 55 6.75 4.15 -2.51
CA LEU A 55 7.93 3.75 -3.27
C LEU A 55 8.83 4.96 -3.48
N ARG A 56 10.08 4.89 -3.00
CA ARG A 56 11.03 6.02 -3.05
C ARG A 56 12.20 5.69 -3.97
N LYS A 57 12.28 6.31 -5.14
CA LYS A 57 13.32 6.04 -6.16
C LYS A 57 14.71 6.42 -5.65
N GLY A 58 15.68 5.51 -5.80
CA GLY A 58 17.08 5.75 -5.44
C GLY A 58 17.44 5.42 -3.98
N LYS A 59 16.47 4.98 -3.16
CA LYS A 59 16.68 4.64 -1.75
C LYS A 59 16.70 3.15 -1.44
N ARG A 60 16.95 2.28 -2.44
CA ARG A 60 17.02 0.84 -2.23
C ARG A 60 18.11 0.51 -1.19
N LEU A 61 17.70 0.16 0.03
CA LEU A 61 18.60 -0.32 1.07
C LEU A 61 19.15 -1.69 0.65
N SER A 62 20.47 -1.84 0.70
CA SER A 62 21.22 -3.03 0.24
C SER A 62 21.18 -4.21 1.23
N SER A 63 20.28 -4.20 2.20
CA SER A 63 20.17 -5.24 3.20
C SER A 63 18.71 -5.42 3.57
N ASP A 64 18.34 -6.68 3.69
CA ASP A 64 17.03 -7.27 3.94
C ASP A 64 16.41 -6.85 5.28
N GLU A 65 16.26 -5.56 5.52
CA GLU A 65 15.39 -5.02 6.54
C GLU A 65 13.98 -5.05 5.95
N SER A 66 13.44 -6.26 5.88
CA SER A 66 12.00 -6.47 6.01
C SER A 66 11.58 -5.63 7.21
N SER A 67 10.98 -4.46 6.96
CA SER A 67 10.26 -3.71 7.97
C SER A 67 8.98 -4.50 8.28
N SER A 68 9.16 -5.65 8.92
CA SER A 68 8.17 -6.34 9.71
C SER A 68 7.93 -5.47 10.94
N GLY A 69 7.31 -4.31 10.73
CA GLY A 69 6.55 -3.68 11.79
C GLY A 69 5.44 -4.68 12.12
N LYS A 70 5.62 -5.44 13.20
CA LYS A 70 4.54 -6.21 13.84
C LYS A 70 3.43 -5.20 14.15
N LYS A 71 2.47 -5.03 13.25
CA LYS A 71 1.14 -4.57 13.61
C LYS A 71 0.28 -5.80 13.69
N GLU A 72 -0.20 -6.03 14.89
CA GLU A 72 -1.02 -7.17 15.28
C GLU A 72 -2.07 -7.45 14.22
N ILE A 73 -2.16 -8.72 13.82
CA ILE A 73 -3.20 -9.19 12.92
C ILE A 73 -4.52 -8.99 13.67
N PRO A 74 -5.42 -8.07 13.28
CA PRO A 74 -6.77 -8.18 13.76
C PRO A 74 -7.32 -9.44 13.10
N SER A 75 -7.91 -10.30 13.94
CA SER A 75 -8.73 -11.44 13.55
C SER A 75 -9.45 -11.13 12.24
N ILE A 76 -9.23 -11.95 11.21
CA ILE A 76 -10.03 -11.96 9.99
C ILE A 76 -11.49 -12.12 10.44
N SER A 77 -12.22 -11.01 10.53
CA SER A 77 -13.64 -11.03 10.76
C SER A 77 -14.31 -11.08 9.40
N LEU A 78 -15.14 -12.10 9.24
CA LEU A 78 -15.97 -12.49 8.11
C LEU A 78 -16.95 -11.39 7.61
N PHE A 79 -16.54 -10.13 7.48
CA PHE A 79 -17.40 -9.04 7.01
C PHE A 79 -17.26 -8.75 5.51
N GLN A 80 -16.60 -9.63 4.74
CA GLN A 80 -16.46 -9.42 3.30
C GLN A 80 -17.82 -9.33 2.58
N GLU A 81 -18.87 -9.97 3.10
CA GLU A 81 -20.24 -9.86 2.58
C GLU A 81 -20.93 -8.53 2.93
N GLU A 82 -20.63 -7.90 4.08
CA GLU A 82 -21.17 -6.56 4.41
C GLU A 82 -20.49 -5.46 3.59
N LEU A 83 -19.26 -5.71 3.14
CA LEU A 83 -18.43 -4.78 2.38
C LEU A 83 -18.85 -4.65 0.89
N GLU A 84 -19.62 -5.61 0.37
CA GLU A 84 -20.16 -5.60 -0.99
C GLU A 84 -21.49 -4.85 -1.14
N GLY A 85 -22.06 -4.36 -0.03
CA GLY A 85 -23.29 -3.56 -0.05
C GLY A 85 -23.10 -2.22 -0.76
N GLU A 86 -23.96 -1.93 -1.73
CA GLU A 86 -23.92 -0.70 -2.55
C GLU A 86 -23.97 0.60 -1.71
N ASP A 87 -24.48 0.50 -0.49
CA ASP A 87 -24.63 1.62 0.45
C ASP A 87 -23.34 1.98 1.22
N PHE A 88 -22.28 1.17 1.14
CA PHE A 88 -21.10 1.39 1.97
C PHE A 88 -20.36 2.70 1.63
N ILE A 89 -20.25 3.05 0.35
CA ILE A 89 -19.56 4.27 -0.11
C ILE A 89 -20.21 5.54 0.45
N PHE A 90 -21.50 5.51 0.77
CA PHE A 90 -22.22 6.66 1.32
C PHE A 90 -22.08 6.82 2.84
N ARG A 91 -21.51 5.82 3.54
CA ARG A 91 -21.39 5.83 5.02
C ARG A 91 -20.04 6.28 5.53
N THR A 92 -19.04 6.42 4.67
CA THR A 92 -17.78 7.08 5.06
C THR A 92 -18.04 8.59 5.20
N ASN A 93 -18.55 9.00 6.36
CA ASN A 93 -18.47 10.39 6.79
C ASN A 93 -16.99 10.75 6.88
N ILE A 94 -16.53 11.58 5.95
CA ILE A 94 -15.29 12.32 6.13
C ILE A 94 -15.60 13.30 7.25
N ASP A 95 -15.15 13.00 8.47
CA ASP A 95 -15.14 13.98 9.55
C ASP A 95 -14.22 15.13 9.11
N GLU A 96 -14.85 16.18 8.57
CA GLU A 96 -14.24 17.46 8.29
C GLU A 96 -14.04 18.17 9.64
N ASN A 97 -12.96 17.84 10.35
CA ASN A 97 -12.56 18.62 11.51
C ASN A 97 -11.26 19.37 11.23
N SER A 98 -11.45 20.56 10.65
CA SER A 98 -10.83 21.87 10.98
C SER A 98 -9.58 21.88 11.87
#